data_AF-A0A914NJS8-F1
#
_entry.id   AF-A0A914NJS8-F1
#
_cell.length_a   1.000
_cell.length_b   1.000
_cell.length_c   1.000
_cell.angle_alpha   90.00
_cell.angle_beta   90.00
_cell.angle_gamma   90.00
#
_symmetry.space_group_name_H-M   'P 1'
#
loop_
_entity.id
_entity.type
_entity.pdbx_description
1 polymer ?
#
loop_
_entity_poly.entity_id
_entity_poly.type
_entity_poly.pdbx_seq_one_letter_code
_entity_poly.pdbx_strand_id
1 'polypeptide(L)'
;MLQRGVDLMSLDAAWVSSASWYFLNVFGLRSVYALVLGGENAADQIDEQAMMGQPQMSQGQDPKAAFKAEWEALQLYTHNFSTK
;
A
#
# COMPACT_ATOMS: atom_id res chain seq x y z
N MET A 1 -2.22 -14.38 -20.83
CA MET A 1 -2.78 -14.28 -19.46
C MET A 1 -4.23 -13.84 -19.47
N LEU A 2 -4.58 -12.77 -20.19
CA LEU A 2 -5.93 -12.19 -20.22
C LEU A 2 -7.02 -13.08 -20.86
N GLN A 3 -6.61 -14.08 -21.65
CA GLN A 3 -7.50 -14.98 -22.39
C GLN A 3 -7.33 -16.44 -21.95
N ARG A 4 -6.89 -16.72 -20.70
CA ARG A 4 -6.87 -18.10 -20.18
C ARG A 4 -8.27 -18.72 -20.28
N GLY A 5 -8.38 -19.85 -20.97
CA GLY A 5 -9.65 -20.56 -21.21
C GLY A 5 -10.36 -20.20 -22.51
N VAL A 6 -9.76 -19.35 -23.37
CA VAL A 6 -10.28 -18.99 -24.68
C VAL A 6 -9.32 -19.51 -25.75
N ASP A 7 -9.78 -20.40 -26.64
CA ASP A 7 -8.94 -21.09 -27.63
C ASP A 7 -8.92 -20.40 -29.01
N LEU A 8 -9.55 -19.22 -29.13
CA LEU A 8 -9.57 -18.43 -30.36
C LEU A 8 -8.36 -17.48 -30.41
N MET A 9 -7.34 -17.87 -31.19
CA MET A 9 -6.12 -17.09 -31.41
C MET A 9 -6.33 -15.78 -32.19
N SER A 10 -7.47 -15.64 -32.89
CA SER A 10 -7.84 -14.43 -33.64
C SER A 10 -8.68 -13.44 -32.83
N LEU A 11 -8.99 -13.76 -31.58
CA LEU A 11 -9.83 -12.90 -30.75
C LEU A 11 -9.03 -11.68 -30.28
N ASP A 12 -9.58 -10.49 -30.54
CA ASP A 12 -8.95 -9.24 -30.13
C ASP A 12 -8.73 -9.20 -28.61
N ALA A 13 -7.60 -8.62 -28.20
CA ALA A 13 -7.19 -8.54 -26.80
C ALA A 13 -8.13 -7.67 -25.95
N ALA A 14 -9.00 -6.87 -26.58
CA ALA A 14 -10.09 -6.17 -25.92
C ALA A 14 -11.10 -7.12 -25.25
N TRP A 15 -11.22 -8.36 -25.73
CA TRP A 15 -12.06 -9.38 -25.10
C TRP A 15 -11.27 -10.11 -24.03
N VAL A 16 -11.60 -9.79 -22.79
CA VAL A 16 -10.89 -10.28 -21.61
C VAL A 16 -11.70 -11.35 -20.88
N SER A 17 -11.01 -12.32 -20.28
CA SER A 17 -11.64 -13.34 -19.44
C SER A 17 -12.15 -12.76 -18.11
N SER A 18 -13.00 -13.52 -17.41
CA SER A 18 -13.50 -13.17 -16.08
C SER A 18 -12.38 -12.95 -15.05
N ALA A 19 -11.27 -13.68 -15.16
CA ALA A 19 -10.10 -13.49 -14.29
C ALA A 19 -9.45 -12.11 -14.49
N SER A 20 -9.37 -11.64 -15.73
CA SER A 20 -8.86 -10.30 -16.04
C SER A 20 -9.77 -9.20 -15.47
N TRP A 21 -11.09 -9.42 -15.54
CA TRP A 21 -12.07 -8.52 -14.94
C TRP A 21 -11.91 -8.45 -13.41
N TYR A 22 -11.68 -9.58 -12.75
CA TYR A 22 -11.39 -9.62 -11.32
C TYR A 22 -10.17 -8.76 -10.97
N PHE A 23 -9.04 -8.94 -11.67
CA PHE A 23 -7.84 -8.14 -11.42
C PHE A 23 -8.05 -6.64 -11.66
N LEU A 24 -8.82 -6.27 -12.70
CA LEU A 24 -9.18 -4.87 -12.94
C LEU A 24 -9.93 -4.28 -11.74
N ASN A 25 -10.93 -5.00 -11.22
CA ASN A 25 -11.70 -4.53 -10.07
C ASN A 25 -10.88 -4.49 -8.78
N VAL A 26 -9.98 -5.45 -8.56
CA VAL A 26 -9.12 -5.49 -7.37
C VAL A 26 -8.20 -4.27 -7.31
N PHE A 27 -7.55 -3.89 -8.40
CA PHE A 27 -6.64 -2.74 -8.42
C PHE A 27 -7.35 -1.39 -8.64
N GLY A 28 -8.46 -1.38 -9.39
CA GLY A 28 -9.13 -0.15 -9.81
C GLY A 28 -10.10 0.45 -8.80
N LEU A 29 -10.63 -0.33 -7.86
CA LEU A 29 -11.68 0.13 -6.95
C LEU A 29 -11.17 0.80 -5.67
N ARG A 30 -9.86 0.88 -5.46
CA ARG A 30 -9.27 1.48 -4.25
C ARG A 30 -9.71 2.94 -4.03
N SER A 31 -9.64 3.76 -5.06
CA SER A 31 -10.06 5.18 -4.98
C SER A 31 -11.55 5.30 -4.67
N VAL A 32 -12.36 4.38 -5.18
CA VAL A 32 -13.80 4.31 -4.89
C VAL A 32 -14.02 3.92 -3.42
N TYR A 33 -13.30 2.94 -2.89
CA TYR A 33 -13.37 2.57 -1.48
C TYR A 33 -12.90 3.68 -0.56
N ALA A 34 -11.83 4.41 -0.91
CA ALA A 34 -11.37 5.56 -0.14
C ALA A 34 -12.43 6.67 -0.09
N LEU A 35 -13.17 6.90 -1.18
CA LEU A 35 -14.25 7.89 -1.22
C LEU A 35 -15.47 7.48 -0.40
N VAL A 36 -15.85 6.19 -0.41
CA VAL A 36 -17.07 5.71 0.25
C VAL A 36 -16.84 5.45 1.75
N LEU A 37 -15.71 4.86 2.10
CA LEU A 37 -15.44 4.36 3.46
C LEU A 37 -14.48 5.29 4.24
N GLY A 38 -13.73 6.18 3.58
CA GLY A 38 -12.78 7.13 4.21
C GLY A 38 -11.30 6.82 3.94
N GLY A 39 -10.37 7.47 4.64
CA GLY A 39 -8.95 7.05 4.63
C GLY A 39 -8.70 5.97 5.70
N GLU A 40 -7.84 4.98 5.43
CA GLU A 40 -7.49 3.84 6.31
C GLU A 40 -8.49 2.66 6.33
N ASN A 41 -9.16 2.38 5.22
CA ASN A 41 -10.05 1.22 5.17
C ASN A 41 -9.25 -0.07 4.99
N ALA A 42 -9.82 -1.20 5.41
CA ALA A 42 -9.23 -2.52 5.22
C ALA A 42 -8.90 -2.84 3.73
N ALA A 43 -9.52 -2.15 2.78
CA ALA A 43 -9.18 -2.22 1.36
C ALA A 43 -7.76 -1.71 1.05
N ASP A 44 -7.22 -0.77 1.82
CA ASP A 44 -5.84 -0.28 1.68
C ASP A 44 -4.82 -1.32 2.20
N GLN A 45 -5.18 -2.13 3.21
CA GLN A 45 -4.31 -3.18 3.78
C GLN A 45 -4.14 -4.41 2.86
N ILE A 46 -5.16 -4.74 2.05
CA ILE A 46 -5.10 -5.86 1.10
C ILE A 46 -3.96 -5.63 0.08
N ASP A 47 -3.75 -4.37 -0.31
CA ASP A 47 -2.70 -3.97 -1.25
C ASP A 47 -1.33 -3.91 -0.58
N GLU A 48 -1.27 -3.49 0.69
CA GLU A 48 -0.04 -3.55 1.49
C GLU A 48 0.45 -5.00 1.61
N GLN A 49 -0.45 -5.96 1.86
CA GLN A 49 -0.12 -7.39 1.87
C GLN A 49 0.20 -7.95 0.47
N ALA A 50 -0.47 -7.46 -0.59
CA ALA A 50 -0.22 -7.90 -1.96
C ALA A 50 1.11 -7.36 -2.53
N MET A 51 1.52 -6.14 -2.18
CA MET A 51 2.85 -5.60 -2.48
C MET A 51 3.94 -6.19 -1.58
N MET A 52 3.59 -6.64 -0.37
CA MET A 52 4.48 -7.35 0.57
C MET A 52 4.74 -8.83 0.19
N GLY A 53 4.50 -9.22 -1.07
CA GLY A 53 5.08 -10.42 -1.66
C GLY A 53 6.61 -10.33 -1.83
N GLN A 54 7.18 -9.13 -1.67
CA GLN A 54 8.56 -8.96 -1.23
C GLN A 54 8.54 -8.88 0.31
N PRO A 55 9.39 -9.62 1.04
CA PRO A 55 9.60 -9.34 2.46
C PRO A 55 10.22 -7.95 2.55
N GLN A 56 9.38 -6.93 2.52
CA GLN A 56 9.75 -5.59 2.90
C GLN A 56 10.17 -5.76 4.35
N MET A 57 11.45 -5.54 4.57
CA MET A 57 12.10 -5.49 5.86
C MET A 57 11.41 -4.41 6.70
N SER A 58 10.21 -4.70 7.20
CA SER A 58 9.74 -4.19 8.48
C SER A 58 10.52 -4.97 9.54
N GLN A 59 11.84 -4.78 9.53
CA GLN A 59 12.59 -4.84 10.78
C GLN A 59 12.00 -3.70 11.57
N GLY A 60 11.04 -4.02 12.45
CA GLY A 60 10.60 -3.07 13.46
C GLY A 60 11.85 -2.48 14.09
N GLN A 61 12.01 -1.16 14.00
CA GLN A 61 13.14 -0.46 14.60
C GLN A 61 13.30 -1.00 16.02
N ASP A 62 14.48 -1.55 16.32
CA ASP A 62 14.77 -2.04 17.66
C ASP A 62 14.45 -0.90 18.64
N PRO A 63 13.53 -1.09 19.61
CA PRO A 63 13.04 0.00 20.45
C PRO A 63 14.18 0.74 21.15
N LYS A 64 15.28 0.07 21.47
CA LYS A 64 16.47 0.71 22.02
C LYS A 64 17.14 1.69 21.06
N ALA A 65 17.21 1.36 19.77
CA ALA A 65 17.76 2.25 18.76
C ALA A 65 16.85 3.46 18.53
N ALA A 66 15.53 3.25 18.52
CA ALA A 66 14.54 4.32 18.43
C ALA A 66 14.65 5.29 19.63
N PHE A 67 14.71 4.78 20.86
CA PHE A 67 14.84 5.62 22.06
C PHE A 67 16.16 6.38 22.10
N LYS A 68 17.27 5.77 21.65
CA LYS A 68 18.57 6.46 21.59
C LYS A 68 18.54 7.61 20.58
N ALA A 69 17.94 7.41 19.41
CA ALA A 69 17.82 8.45 18.39
C ALA A 69 17.01 9.65 18.88
N GLU A 70 15.87 9.40 19.54
CA GLU A 70 15.05 10.46 20.16
C GLU A 70 15.78 11.19 21.28
N TRP A 71 16.53 10.46 22.11
CA TRP A 71 17.35 11.05 23.17
C TRP A 71 18.40 12.02 22.61
N GLU A 72 19.14 11.60 21.58
CA GLU A 72 20.15 12.43 20.94
C GLU A 72 19.53 13.67 20.27
N ALA A 73 18.35 13.53 19.65
CA ALA A 73 17.61 14.65 19.07
C ALA A 73 17.18 15.68 20.12
N LEU A 74 16.69 15.22 21.28
CA LEU A 74 16.30 16.08 22.39
C LEU A 74 17.48 16.85 23.00
N GLN A 75 18.67 16.25 23.03
CA GLN A 75 19.88 16.93 23.53
C GLN A 75 20.29 18.13 22.66
N LEU A 76 19.95 18.12 21.37
CA LEU A 76 20.25 19.20 20.45
C LEU A 76 19.23 20.34 20.51
N TYR A 77 18.07 20.13 21.15
CA TYR A 77 17.03 21.13 21.21
C TYR A 77 17.33 22.17 22.31
N THR A 78 17.33 23.45 21.94
CA THR A 78 17.46 24.54 22.91
C THR A 78 16.11 25.21 23.11
N HIS A 79 15.77 25.47 24.38
CA HIS A 79 14.50 26.09 24.73
C HIS A 79 14.48 27.56 24.28
N ASN A 80 13.62 27.90 23.31
CA ASN A 80 13.37 29.27 22.87
C ASN A 80 12.08 29.78 23.52
N PHE A 81 12.20 30.78 24.39
CA PHE A 81 11.03 31.42 25.01
C PHE A 81 10.41 32.39 24.02
N SER A 82 9.21 32.07 23.52
CA SER A 82 8.40 32.99 22.71
C SER A 82 7.63 33.93 23.64
N THR A 83 8.32 34.91 24.22
CA THR A 83 7.66 36.06 24.87
C THR A 83 7.37 37.12 23.82
N LYS A 84 6.08 37.41 23.61
CA LYS A 84 5.63 38.71 23.08
C LYS A 84 5.93 39.82 24.07
#